data_AF-X0SB65-F1
#
_entry.id   AF-X0SB65-F1
#
_cell.length_a   1.000
_cell.length_b   1.000
_cell.length_c   1.000
_cell.angle_alpha   90.00
_cell.angle_beta   90.00
_cell.angle_gamma   90.00
#
_symmetry.space_group_name_H-M   'P 1'
#
loop_
_entity.id
_entity.type
_entity.pdbx_description
1 polymer ?
#
loop_
_entity_poly.entity_id
_entity_poly.type
_entity_poly.pdbx_seq_one_letter_code
_entity_poly.pdbx_strand_id
1 'polypeptide(L)' 'ASFGVTGFDPDTPDEKISPEAMINQADKYVYKAKQKGRNRVERGKL' A
#
# COMPACT_ATOMS: atom_id res chain seq x y z
N ALA A 1 2.72 3.01 -16.39
CA ALA A 1 1.68 2.74 -15.36
C ALA A 1 2.24 3.04 -13.97
N SER A 2 1.43 3.31 -12.93
CA SER A 2 1.94 3.54 -11.55
C SER A 2 1.29 2.55 -10.59
N PHE A 3 2.04 2.03 -9.63
CA PHE A 3 1.60 0.95 -8.75
C PHE A 3 1.87 1.28 -7.28
N GLY A 4 0.99 0.78 -6.41
CA GLY A 4 1.13 0.80 -4.96
C GLY A 4 1.09 -0.62 -4.45
N VAL A 5 2.01 -0.97 -3.57
CA VAL A 5 2.13 -2.32 -3.01
C VAL A 5 2.11 -2.23 -1.49
N THR A 6 1.32 -3.08 -0.85
CA THR A 6 1.31 -3.22 0.60
C THR A 6 1.41 -4.68 1.02
N GLY A 7 1.98 -4.91 2.18
CA GLY A 7 1.98 -6.19 2.89
C GLY A 7 1.91 -5.94 4.40
N PHE A 8 1.96 -7.00 5.18
CA PHE A 8 2.01 -6.96 6.63
C PHE A 8 3.12 -7.91 7.11
N ASP A 9 3.64 -7.61 8.30
CA ASP A 9 4.64 -8.46 8.96
C ASP A 9 3.89 -9.55 9.78
N PRO A 10 4.54 -10.67 10.14
CA PRO A 10 3.92 -11.70 10.99
C PRO A 10 3.44 -11.17 12.36
N ASP A 11 4.05 -10.07 12.81
CA ASP A 11 3.70 -9.41 14.07
C ASP A 11 2.55 -8.39 13.93
N THR A 12 2.02 -8.19 12.72
CA THR A 12 0.88 -7.30 12.49
C THR A 12 -0.37 -7.91 13.12
N PRO A 13 -1.09 -7.21 14.03
CA PRO A 13 -2.29 -7.74 14.65
C PRO A 13 -3.37 -8.09 13.63
N ASP A 14 -4.02 -9.25 13.78
CA ASP A 14 -5.09 -9.73 12.88
C ASP A 14 -6.22 -8.70 12.71
N GLU A 15 -6.55 -7.95 13.76
CA GLU A 15 -7.55 -6.87 13.73
C GLU A 15 -7.20 -5.75 12.73
N LYS A 16 -5.92 -5.61 12.35
CA LYS A 16 -5.45 -4.66 11.34
C LYS A 16 -5.38 -5.28 9.94
N ILE A 17 -5.44 -6.60 9.83
CA ILE A 17 -5.34 -7.34 8.57
C ILE A 17 -6.76 -7.59 8.04
N SER A 18 -7.39 -6.55 7.49
CA SER A 18 -8.61 -6.70 6.70
C SER A 18 -8.36 -6.42 5.21
N PRO A 19 -9.12 -7.04 4.29
CA PRO A 19 -9.02 -6.73 2.86
C PRO A 19 -9.15 -5.23 2.58
N GLU A 20 -10.08 -4.54 3.25
CA GLU A 20 -10.29 -3.10 3.10
C GLU A 20 -9.09 -2.29 3.59
N ALA A 21 -8.47 -2.68 4.71
CA ALA A 21 -7.27 -2.02 5.20
C ALA A 21 -6.10 -2.18 4.22
N MET A 22 -5.92 -3.38 3.65
CA MET A 22 -4.89 -3.64 2.65
C MET A 22 -5.12 -2.85 1.35
N ILE A 23 -6.34 -2.86 0.81
CA ILE A 23 -6.66 -2.13 -0.42
C ILE A 23 -6.44 -0.63 -0.21
N ASN A 24 -6.97 -0.06 0.89
CA ASN A 24 -6.79 1.36 1.21
C ASN A 24 -5.30 1.74 1.32
N GLN A 25 -4.48 0.87 1.91
CA GLN A 25 -3.06 1.13 2.05
C GLN A 25 -2.32 1.04 0.71
N ALA A 26 -2.63 0.06 -0.14
CA ALA A 26 -2.10 -0.03 -1.50
C ALA A 26 -2.46 1.21 -2.33
N ASP A 27 -3.71 1.67 -2.25
CA ASP A 27 -4.19 2.86 -2.96
C ASP A 27 -3.43 4.13 -2.55
N LYS A 28 -3.17 4.33 -1.25
CA LYS A 28 -2.33 5.44 -0.77
C LYS A 28 -0.96 5.44 -1.45
N TYR A 29 -0.36 4.26 -1.64
CA TYR A 29 0.92 4.16 -2.34
C TYR A 29 0.80 4.40 -3.86
N VAL A 30 -0.32 4.03 -4.50
CA VAL A 30 -0.60 4.45 -5.89
C VAL A 30 -0.66 5.98 -5.99
N TYR A 31 -1.34 6.64 -5.05
CA TYR A 31 -1.40 8.11 -5.00
C TYR A 31 -0.02 8.73 -4.82
N LYS A 32 0.79 8.20 -3.90
CA LYS A 32 2.18 8.64 -3.69
C LYS A 32 3.02 8.46 -4.96
N ALA A 33 2.85 7.35 -5.66
CA ALA A 33 3.54 7.09 -6.93
C ALA A 33 3.17 8.13 -7.99
N LYS A 34 1.88 8.51 -8.05
CA LYS A 34 1.40 9.57 -8.95
C LYS A 34 1.99 10.93 -8.59
N GLN A 35 2.01 11.31 -7.31
CA GLN A 35 2.50 12.61 -6.84
C GLN A 35 4.01 12.81 -7.10
N LYS A 36 4.81 11.76 -6.97
CA LYS A 36 6.26 11.89 -7.18
C LYS A 36 6.70 11.92 -8.64
N GLY A 37 5.77 11.86 -9.60
CA GLY A 37 6.08 11.93 -11.04
C GLY A 37 5.67 10.70 -11.85
N ARG A 38 4.80 9.82 -11.31
CA ARG A 38 4.23 8.64 -12.00
C ARG A 38 5.31 7.63 -12.42
N ASN A 39 4.87 6.65 -13.22
CA ASN A 39 5.66 5.54 -13.79
C ASN A 39 6.60 4.86 -12.78
N ARG A 40 6.09 4.63 -11.57
CA ARG A 40 6.86 4.10 -10.45
C ARG A 40 6.02 3.21 -9.57
N VAL A 41 6.72 2.47 -8.73
CA VAL A 41 6.16 1.63 -7.68
C VAL A 41 6.48 2.27 -6.34
N GLU A 42 5.46 2.52 -5.53
CA GLU A 42 5.65 2.84 -4.12
C GLU A 42 5.18 1.65 -3.29
N ARG A 43 5.91 1.34 -2.22
CA ARG A 43 5.59 0.23 -1.33
C ARG A 43 5.62 0.68 0.12
N GLY A 44 4.92 -0.06 0.96
CA GLY A 44 5.08 0.02 2.40
C GLY A 44 4.32 -1.10 3.09
N LYS A 45 4.14 -0.92 4.40
CA LYS A 45 3.54 -1.92 5.25
C LYS A 45 2.33 -1.38 5.98
N LEU A 46 1.52 -2.33 6.43
CA LEU A 46 0.36 -2.12 7.29
C LEU A 46 0.78 -2.02 8.76
#